data_AF-A0A9D2Q545-F1
#
_entry.id   AF-A0A9D2Q545-F1
#
_cell.length_a   1.000
_cell.length_b   1.000
_cell.length_c   1.000
_cell.angle_alpha   90.00
_cell.angle_beta   90.00
_cell.angle_gamma   90.00
#
_symmetry.space_group_name_H-M   'P 1'
#
loop_
_entity.id
_entity.type
_entity.pdbx_description
1 polymer ?
#
loop_
_entity_poly.entity_id
_entity_poly.type
_entity_poly.pdbx_seq_one_letter_code
_entity_poly.pdbx_strand_id
1 'polypeptide(L)'
;MVLVTGPFRSGKKTFVREWKGWTETQLSEHAVWDVQKLAQETDDLEALCRKLSQYDVVIITETGAGVVPIDANERHAREQAGRLGCLLAGQASCVVRVYCGIPTVIKGVLE
;
A
#
# COMPACT_ATOMS: atom_id res chain seq x y z
N MET A 1 10.16 7.16 1.14
CA MET A 1 8.75 6.73 1.03
C MET A 1 8.37 5.87 2.23
N VAL A 2 7.20 6.13 2.82
CA VAL A 2 6.56 5.29 3.85
C VAL A 2 5.47 4.44 3.21
N LEU A 3 5.47 3.15 3.51
CA LEU A 3 4.42 2.24 3.06
C LEU A 3 3.34 2.11 4.15
N VAL A 4 2.09 2.36 3.78
CA VAL A 4 0.92 2.14 4.64
C VAL A 4 0.11 0.98 4.08
N THR A 5 -0.02 -0.09 4.87
CA THR A 5 -0.69 -1.33 4.49
C THR A 5 -1.84 -1.67 5.43
N GLY A 6 -2.70 -2.59 5.03
CA GLY A 6 -3.83 -3.09 5.83
C GLY A 6 -5.07 -3.38 4.98
N PRO A 7 -6.14 -3.94 5.58
CA PRO A 7 -7.29 -4.41 4.85
C PRO A 7 -8.11 -3.27 4.26
N PHE A 8 -9.09 -3.65 3.45
CA PHE A 8 -10.00 -2.70 2.81
C PHE A 8 -10.73 -1.87 3.88
N ARG A 9 -10.82 -0.56 3.67
CA ARG A 9 -11.48 0.41 4.57
C ARG A 9 -10.96 0.42 6.03
N SER A 10 -9.69 0.07 6.26
CA SER A 10 -9.11 0.05 7.61
C SER A 10 -8.69 1.42 8.18
N GLY A 11 -8.99 2.53 7.50
CA GLY A 11 -8.63 3.88 7.96
C GLY A 11 -7.26 4.40 7.48
N LYS A 12 -6.58 3.71 6.57
CA LYS A 12 -5.23 4.07 6.07
C LYS A 12 -5.08 5.54 5.67
N LYS A 13 -6.00 6.07 4.84
CA LYS A 13 -5.95 7.47 4.38
C LYS A 13 -6.17 8.48 5.50
N THR A 14 -7.10 8.19 6.40
CA THR A 14 -7.36 9.02 7.59
C THR A 14 -6.11 9.10 8.45
N PHE A 15 -5.51 7.94 8.75
CA PHE A 15 -4.25 7.87 9.48
C PHE A 15 -3.15 8.72 8.84
N VAL A 16 -2.95 8.62 7.51
CA VAL A 16 -1.90 9.39 6.81
C VAL A 16 -2.12 10.90 6.96
N ARG A 17 -3.37 11.35 6.81
CA ARG A 17 -3.73 12.77 6.95
C ARG A 17 -3.51 13.28 8.36
N GLU A 18 -3.92 12.51 9.37
CA GLU A 18 -3.74 12.89 10.78
C GLU A 18 -2.27 12.90 11.18
N TRP A 19 -1.50 11.89 10.79
CA TRP A 19 -0.06 11.80 11.07
C TRP A 19 0.72 12.94 10.40
N LYS A 20 0.44 13.24 9.12
CA LYS A 20 1.15 14.30 8.39
C LYS A 20 0.57 15.70 8.56
N GLY A 21 -0.61 15.83 9.18
CA GLY A 21 -1.37 17.08 9.20
C GLY A 21 -1.77 17.56 7.79
N TRP A 22 -1.94 16.64 6.84
CA TRP A 22 -2.23 16.97 5.44
C TRP A 22 -3.71 17.22 5.17
N THR A 23 -3.97 18.20 4.31
CA THR A 23 -5.27 18.38 3.64
C THR A 23 -5.54 17.26 2.63
N GLU A 24 -6.78 17.16 2.13
CA GLU A 24 -7.12 16.19 1.08
C GLU A 24 -6.34 16.43 -0.22
N THR A 25 -6.08 17.69 -0.56
CA THR A 25 -5.28 18.08 -1.73
C THR A 25 -3.85 17.61 -1.59
N GLN A 26 -3.21 17.90 -0.45
CA GLN A 26 -1.84 17.45 -0.18
C GLN A 26 -1.74 15.92 -0.14
N LEU A 27 -2.74 15.23 0.42
CA LEU A 27 -2.77 13.77 0.37
C LEU A 27 -2.72 13.27 -1.08
N SER A 28 -3.47 13.90 -1.99
CA SER A 28 -3.54 13.49 -3.40
C SER A 28 -2.27 13.84 -4.19
N GLU A 29 -1.54 14.88 -3.78
CA GLU A 29 -0.27 15.29 -4.41
C GLU A 29 0.90 14.43 -3.94
N HIS A 30 0.95 14.09 -2.65
CA HIS A 30 2.10 13.46 -2.01
C HIS A 30 1.96 11.95 -1.81
N ALA A 31 0.72 11.43 -1.79
CA ALA A 31 0.46 10.01 -1.60
C ALA A 31 -0.22 9.37 -2.82
N VAL A 32 0.03 8.07 -2.98
CA VAL A 32 -0.67 7.23 -3.96
C VAL A 32 -1.32 6.06 -3.24
N TRP A 33 -2.53 5.68 -3.64
CA TRP A 33 -3.29 4.59 -3.04
C TRP A 33 -3.94 3.69 -4.07
N ASP A 34 -4.50 2.57 -3.60
CA ASP A 34 -5.05 1.51 -4.44
C ASP A 34 -4.04 0.89 -5.40
N VAL A 35 -2.75 0.94 -5.05
CA VAL A 35 -1.66 0.46 -5.90
C VAL A 35 -1.72 -1.05 -6.17
N GLN A 36 -2.45 -1.82 -5.34
CA GLN A 36 -2.73 -3.23 -5.61
C GLN A 36 -3.54 -3.46 -6.90
N LYS A 37 -4.28 -2.45 -7.38
CA LYS A 37 -5.00 -2.52 -8.66
C LYS A 37 -4.04 -2.33 -9.84
N LEU A 38 -3.08 -1.42 -9.69
CA LEU A 38 -2.04 -1.16 -10.70
C LEU A 38 -1.14 -2.39 -10.93
N ALA A 39 -0.92 -3.20 -9.89
CA ALA A 39 -0.19 -4.46 -9.98
C ALA A 39 -0.84 -5.47 -10.94
N GLN A 40 -2.14 -5.35 -11.22
CA GLN A 40 -2.88 -6.27 -12.10
C GLN A 40 -2.67 -5.94 -13.58
N GLU A 41 -2.23 -4.72 -13.89
CA GLU A 41 -2.14 -4.15 -15.24
C GLU A 41 -0.72 -4.24 -15.81
N THR A 42 0.22 -4.83 -15.07
CA THR A 42 1.63 -4.88 -15.48
C THR A 42 2.31 -6.18 -15.07
N ASP A 43 3.20 -6.66 -15.93
CA ASP A 43 4.08 -7.80 -15.65
C ASP A 43 5.42 -7.36 -15.01
N ASP A 44 5.76 -6.07 -15.08
CA ASP A 44 7.00 -5.51 -14.50
C ASP A 44 6.71 -4.80 -13.18
N LEU A 45 6.53 -5.60 -12.12
CA LEU A 45 6.31 -5.10 -10.78
C LEU A 45 7.49 -4.29 -10.23
N GLU A 46 8.72 -4.54 -10.70
CA GLU A 46 9.90 -3.81 -10.22
C GLU A 46 9.90 -2.37 -10.75
N ALA A 47 9.58 -2.18 -12.03
CA ALA A 47 9.41 -0.85 -12.61
C ALA A 47 8.24 -0.11 -11.94
N LEU A 48 7.13 -0.79 -11.68
CA LEU A 48 6.01 -0.22 -10.94
C LEU A 48 6.44 0.20 -9.53
N CYS A 49 7.15 -0.66 -8.80
CA CYS A 49 7.67 -0.35 -7.47
C CYS A 49 8.60 0.87 -7.49
N ARG A 50 9.54 0.96 -8.45
CA ARG A 50 10.43 2.11 -8.61
C ARG A 50 9.67 3.42 -8.84
N LYS A 51 8.62 3.38 -9.67
CA LYS A 51 7.74 4.52 -9.94
C LYS A 51 6.97 4.95 -8.71
N LEU A 52 6.32 4.01 -8.03
CA LEU A 52 5.51 4.30 -6.83
C LEU A 52 6.38 4.78 -5.65
N SER A 53 7.64 4.35 -5.59
CA SER A 53 8.57 4.76 -4.53
C SER A 53 9.06 6.20 -4.61
N GLN A 54 8.69 6.92 -5.66
CA GLN A 54 8.91 8.37 -5.76
C GLN A 54 7.90 9.19 -4.93
N TYR A 55 6.78 8.58 -4.51
CA TYR A 55 5.82 9.24 -3.62
C TYR A 55 6.31 9.27 -2.18
N ASP A 56 5.87 10.26 -1.41
CA ASP A 56 6.20 10.35 0.01
C ASP A 56 5.56 9.19 0.79
N VAL A 57 4.30 8.87 0.44
CA VAL A 57 3.52 7.80 1.05
C VAL A 57 2.86 6.92 -0.01
N VAL A 58 3.03 5.61 0.09
CA VAL A 58 2.32 4.63 -0.73
C VAL A 58 1.35 3.85 0.13
N ILE A 59 0.10 3.75 -0.30
CA ILE A 59 -0.95 3.04 0.42
C ILE A 59 -1.39 1.81 -0.37
N ILE A 60 -1.18 0.63 0.18
CA ILE A 60 -1.59 -0.64 -0.42
C ILE A 60 -2.68 -1.31 0.42
N THR A 61 -3.65 -1.96 -0.24
CA THR A 61 -4.62 -2.81 0.45
C THR A 61 -4.19 -4.27 0.40
N GLU A 62 -4.17 -4.90 1.57
CA GLU A 62 -3.89 -6.33 1.70
C GLU A 62 -5.08 -7.16 1.20
N THR A 63 -4.83 -8.07 0.27
CA THR A 63 -5.82 -8.97 -0.33
C THR A 63 -5.54 -10.45 -0.05
N GLY A 64 -4.45 -10.77 0.65
CA GLY A 64 -3.97 -12.14 0.87
C GLY A 64 -4.66 -12.91 1.99
N ALA A 65 -5.36 -12.23 2.91
CA ALA A 65 -5.91 -12.83 4.13
C ALA A 65 -7.32 -13.45 4.00
N GLY A 66 -7.91 -13.43 2.79
CA GLY A 66 -9.22 -13.99 2.51
C GLY A 66 -9.19 -15.39 1.89
N VAL A 67 -10.36 -15.86 1.47
CA VAL A 67 -10.52 -17.10 0.69
C VAL A 67 -9.84 -16.96 -0.67
N VAL A 68 -9.25 -18.05 -1.18
CA VAL A 68 -8.66 -18.08 -2.52
C VAL A 68 -9.76 -17.98 -3.58
N PRO A 69 -9.69 -17.01 -4.51
CA PRO A 69 -10.70 -16.87 -5.57
C PRO A 69 -10.81 -18.09 -6.48
N ILE A 70 -12.03 -18.34 -6.97
CA ILE A 70 -12.30 -19.37 -8.01
C ILE A 70 -11.82 -18.88 -9.37
N ASP A 71 -11.95 -17.59 -9.66
CA ASP A 71 -11.48 -17.00 -10.91
C ASP A 71 -9.94 -16.94 -10.96
N ALA A 72 -9.37 -17.32 -12.11
CA ALA A 72 -7.93 -17.38 -12.28
C ALA A 72 -7.28 -15.98 -12.32
N ASN A 73 -7.96 -15.00 -12.92
CA ASN A 73 -7.46 -13.64 -13.00
C ASN A 73 -7.49 -12.96 -11.63
N GLU A 74 -8.51 -13.21 -10.82
CA GLU A 74 -8.56 -12.74 -9.43
C GLU A 74 -7.44 -13.35 -8.56
N ARG A 75 -7.13 -14.64 -8.74
CA ARG A 75 -5.98 -15.26 -8.07
C ARG A 75 -4.66 -14.62 -8.52
N HIS A 76 -4.48 -14.41 -9.82
CA HIS A 76 -3.29 -13.76 -10.36
C HIS A 76 -3.14 -12.33 -9.81
N ALA A 77 -4.21 -11.54 -9.85
CA ALA A 77 -4.26 -10.21 -9.27
C ALA A 77 -3.88 -10.18 -7.78
N ARG A 78 -4.38 -11.15 -7.00
CA ARG A 78 -4.02 -11.30 -5.58
C ARG A 78 -2.53 -11.56 -5.38
N GLU A 79 -1.94 -12.42 -6.21
CA GLU A 79 -0.51 -12.75 -6.17
C GLU A 79 0.35 -11.53 -6.54
N GLN A 80 0.01 -10.83 -7.63
CA GLN A 80 0.73 -9.63 -8.06
C GLN A 80 0.67 -8.52 -7.00
N ALA A 81 -0.50 -8.31 -6.37
CA ALA A 81 -0.65 -7.37 -5.27
C ALA A 81 0.25 -7.71 -4.07
N GLY A 82 0.32 -9.00 -3.69
CA GLY A 82 1.19 -9.48 -2.61
C GLY A 82 2.67 -9.25 -2.92
N ARG A 83 3.11 -9.62 -4.13
CA ARG A 83 4.48 -9.40 -4.60
C ARG A 83 4.87 -7.93 -4.64
N LEU A 84 4.00 -7.07 -5.16
CA LEU A 84 4.21 -5.62 -5.13
C LEU A 84 4.33 -5.12 -3.69
N GLY A 85 3.48 -5.60 -2.77
CA GLY A 85 3.57 -5.28 -1.35
C GLY A 85 4.92 -5.63 -0.74
N CYS A 86 5.48 -6.80 -1.06
CA CYS A 86 6.82 -7.20 -0.63
C CYS A 86 7.91 -6.27 -1.18
N LEU A 87 7.86 -5.94 -2.48
CA LEU A 87 8.82 -5.03 -3.11
C LEU A 87 8.79 -3.64 -2.49
N LEU A 88 7.59 -3.07 -2.33
CA LEU A 88 7.38 -1.77 -1.69
C LEU A 88 7.88 -1.78 -0.23
N ALA A 89 7.56 -2.84 0.52
CA ALA A 89 8.02 -2.97 1.91
C ALA A 89 9.54 -3.10 2.00
N GLY A 90 10.17 -3.73 1.00
CA GLY A 90 11.63 -3.80 0.85
C GLY A 90 12.25 -2.41 0.69
N GLN A 91 11.69 -1.58 -0.20
CA GLN A 91 12.19 -0.23 -0.51
C GLN A 91 11.82 0.83 0.53
N ALA A 92 10.72 0.67 1.25
CA ALA A 92 10.22 1.67 2.20
C ALA A 92 11.17 1.84 3.41
N SER A 93 11.36 3.08 3.86
CA SER A 93 12.09 3.38 5.10
C SER A 93 11.29 3.00 6.35
N CYS A 94 9.96 3.11 6.27
CA CYS A 94 9.02 2.74 7.31
C CYS A 94 7.81 2.01 6.71
N VAL A 95 7.32 1.00 7.41
CA VAL A 95 6.08 0.28 7.05
C VAL A 95 5.12 0.34 8.22
N VAL A 96 3.93 0.89 7.97
CA VAL A 96 2.84 0.98 8.95
C VAL A 96 1.68 0.12 8.49
N ARG A 97 1.23 -0.80 9.33
CA ARG A 97 0.00 -1.55 9.12
C ARG A 97 -1.14 -0.91 9.91
N VAL A 98 -2.26 -0.60 9.25
CA VAL A 98 -3.43 0.02 9.87
C VAL A 98 -4.59 -0.95 9.87
N TYR A 99 -5.14 -1.23 11.05
CA TYR A 99 -6.32 -2.08 11.27
C TYR A 99 -7.33 -1.33 12.13
N CYS A 100 -8.58 -1.22 11.67
CA CYS A 100 -9.64 -0.52 12.43
C CYS A 100 -9.24 0.91 12.85
N GLY A 101 -8.46 1.63 12.03
CA GLY A 101 -7.91 2.94 12.34
C GLY A 101 -6.66 2.94 13.23
N ILE A 102 -6.23 1.78 13.74
CA ILE A 102 -5.10 1.63 14.66
C ILE A 102 -3.82 1.38 13.86
N PRO A 103 -2.83 2.29 13.88
CA PRO A 103 -1.55 2.08 13.21
C PRO A 103 -0.60 1.22 14.05
N THR A 104 0.15 0.34 13.39
CA THR A 104 1.25 -0.44 13.98
C THR A 104 2.45 -0.35 13.05
N VAL A 105 3.55 0.20 13.54
CA VAL A 105 4.82 0.21 12.82
C VAL A 105 5.41 -1.20 12.83
N ILE A 106 5.64 -1.77 11.65
CA ILE A 106 6.19 -3.13 11.49
C ILE A 106 7.58 -3.14 10.85
N LYS A 107 8.07 -1.99 10.37
CA LYS A 107 9.45 -1.75 9.91
C LYS A 107 9.79 -0.28 10.11
N GLY A 108 11.01 0.01 10.55
CA GLY A 108 11.56 1.38 10.64
C GLY A 108 10.97 2.19 11.79
N VAL A 109 11.07 3.52 11.67
CA VAL A 109 10.55 4.51 12.63
C VAL A 109 9.58 5.43 11.89
N LEU A 110 8.46 5.74 12.55
CA LEU A 110 7.49 6.70 12.04
C LEU A 110 7.86 8.09 12.57
N GLU A 111 8.41 8.93 11.70
CA GLU A 111 8.80 10.32 11.99
C GLU A 111 7.69 11.34 11.69
#